data_AF-A0AAD5YAE9-F1
#
_entry.id   AF-A0AAD5YAE9-F1
#
_cell.length_a   1.000
_cell.length_b   1.000
_cell.length_c   1.000
_cell.angle_alpha   90.00
_cell.angle_beta   90.00
_cell.angle_gamma   90.00
#
_symmetry.space_group_name_H-M   'P 1'
#
loop_
_entity.id
_entity.type
_entity.pdbx_description
1 polymer ?
#
loop_
_entity_poly.entity_id
_entity_poly.type
_entity_poly.pdbx_seq_one_letter_code
_entity_poly.pdbx_strand_id
1 'polypeptide(L)'
;MGDLGTSLKWDSVIPSSFGCDPDLGPSIHQQMKACEKKYGKKKLSDIVSLLNAPRRTAVYDPISSWNALSQSADPLRILSPSASTSIRRLHEARQQVRLEVERCSRGPGTGPKFSGDGKVAMVRIHSAASIHPVIATRWANTLKSSKLKIVMCANDGYLTSEVDFEGELMTNFSCRIAKSALEREEVNIIAMLTEYASRVPGLRDSMGDNFARGHKEASGGIVKTSDFEKLWRVMSDSEEGETLFVLHVLHAYIASASSTRVEESTQTFKTKE
;
A
#
# COMPACT_ATOMS: atom_id res chain seq x y z
N MET A 1 15.14 -6.61 -5.49
CA MET A 1 14.57 -6.10 -6.76
C MET A 1 13.13 -5.63 -6.49
N GLY A 2 12.81 -4.36 -6.74
CA GLY A 2 11.49 -3.77 -6.44
C GLY A 2 10.38 -4.25 -7.39
N ASP A 3 9.11 -3.98 -7.06
CA ASP A 3 7.95 -4.26 -7.92
C ASP A 3 7.96 -3.31 -9.14
N LEU A 4 7.80 -3.82 -10.36
CA LEU A 4 7.81 -2.99 -11.60
C LEU A 4 6.52 -2.14 -11.78
N GLY A 5 5.76 -1.91 -10.70
CA GLY A 5 4.42 -1.35 -10.75
C GLY A 5 3.41 -2.29 -11.42
N THR A 6 2.12 -2.04 -11.21
CA THR A 6 1.03 -2.81 -11.86
C THR A 6 0.56 -2.16 -13.16
N SER A 7 1.07 -0.98 -13.50
CA SER A 7 0.72 -0.21 -14.69
C SER A 7 1.90 0.64 -15.13
N LEU A 8 2.12 0.71 -16.44
CA LEU A 8 3.06 1.66 -17.07
C LEU A 8 2.53 3.09 -16.85
N LYS A 9 3.07 3.78 -15.84
CA LYS A 9 2.80 5.21 -15.55
C LYS A 9 4.12 5.95 -15.67
N TRP A 10 4.42 6.44 -16.87
CA TRP A 10 5.69 7.10 -17.17
C TRP A 10 5.65 8.63 -17.01
N ASP A 11 4.45 9.20 -16.89
CA ASP A 11 4.24 10.65 -16.96
C ASP A 11 4.57 11.40 -15.65
N SER A 12 4.96 10.71 -14.58
CA SER A 12 4.93 11.28 -13.21
C SER A 12 6.28 11.32 -12.48
N VAL A 13 7.34 10.69 -13.00
CA VAL A 13 8.54 10.40 -12.19
C VAL A 13 9.78 11.21 -12.63
N ILE A 14 9.77 11.79 -13.83
CA ILE A 14 10.94 12.52 -14.35
C ILE A 14 10.47 13.92 -14.77
N PRO A 15 10.90 14.98 -14.07
CA PRO A 15 10.63 16.35 -14.49
C PRO A 15 11.06 16.54 -15.94
N SER A 16 10.23 17.22 -16.74
CA SER A 16 10.56 17.62 -18.11
C SER A 16 11.87 18.43 -18.20
N SER A 17 12.35 18.97 -17.08
CA SER A 17 13.63 19.66 -16.94
C SER A 17 14.87 18.74 -16.96
N PHE A 18 14.72 17.41 -16.95
CA PHE A 18 15.82 16.44 -17.01
C PHE A 18 16.13 15.92 -18.44
N GLY A 19 15.85 16.68 -19.50
CA GLY A 19 16.26 16.23 -20.83
C GLY A 19 15.83 17.10 -22.00
N CYS A 20 16.63 18.13 -22.27
CA CYS A 20 16.89 18.61 -23.63
C CYS A 20 18.40 18.87 -23.78
N ASP A 21 19.26 17.98 -23.30
CA ASP A 21 20.68 18.06 -23.62
C ASP A 21 20.88 17.40 -25.00
N PRO A 22 21.29 18.17 -26.04
CA PRO A 22 21.50 17.63 -27.38
C PRO A 22 22.61 16.57 -27.45
N ASP A 23 23.50 16.48 -26.45
CA ASP A 23 24.60 15.50 -26.40
C ASP A 23 24.22 14.19 -25.68
N LEU A 24 23.11 14.14 -24.93
CA LEU A 24 22.68 12.96 -24.14
C LEU A 24 21.65 12.06 -24.84
N GLY A 25 21.25 12.39 -26.07
CA GLY A 25 20.26 11.63 -26.84
C GLY A 25 18.82 11.79 -26.32
N PRO A 26 17.85 11.00 -26.84
CA PRO A 26 16.44 11.15 -26.46
C PRO A 26 16.24 10.88 -24.96
N SER A 27 15.40 11.67 -24.30
CA SER A 27 15.10 11.46 -22.87
C SER A 27 14.49 10.08 -22.63
N ILE A 28 14.65 9.54 -21.41
CA ILE A 28 14.06 8.23 -21.03
C ILE A 28 12.56 8.19 -21.35
N HIS A 29 11.84 9.29 -21.12
CA HIS A 29 10.43 9.39 -21.46
C HIS A 29 10.18 9.28 -22.98
N GLN A 30 10.98 9.94 -23.82
CA GLN A 30 10.90 9.80 -25.28
C GLN A 30 11.24 8.37 -25.73
N GLN A 31 12.25 7.74 -25.13
CA GLN A 31 12.61 6.36 -25.41
C GLN A 31 11.47 5.39 -25.04
N MET A 32 10.85 5.56 -23.86
CA MET A 32 9.71 4.74 -23.44
C MET A 32 8.49 4.94 -24.35
N LYS A 33 8.18 6.19 -24.76
CA LYS A 33 7.11 6.46 -25.74
C LYS A 33 7.38 5.78 -27.09
N ALA A 34 8.63 5.79 -27.56
CA ALA A 34 9.01 5.07 -28.76
C ALA A 34 8.85 3.55 -28.61
N CYS A 35 9.22 2.98 -27.45
CA CYS A 35 8.99 1.57 -27.14
C CYS A 35 7.49 1.22 -27.10
N GLU A 36 6.65 2.05 -26.47
CA GLU A 36 5.19 1.86 -26.45
C GLU A 36 4.60 1.90 -27.86
N LYS A 37 5.05 2.83 -28.70
CA LYS A 37 4.64 2.90 -30.12
C LYS A 37 5.07 1.66 -30.90
N LYS A 38 6.30 1.17 -30.67
CA LYS A 38 6.87 0.02 -31.38
C LYS A 38 6.21 -1.30 -31.01
N TYR A 39 6.05 -1.56 -29.71
CA TYR A 39 5.63 -2.89 -29.21
C TYR A 39 4.17 -2.94 -28.76
N GLY A 40 3.55 -1.79 -28.50
CA GLY A 40 2.17 -1.66 -28.04
C GLY A 40 2.03 -1.80 -26.53
N LYS A 41 1.27 -0.87 -25.93
CA LYS A 41 1.03 -0.79 -24.48
C LYS A 41 0.52 -2.09 -23.85
N LYS A 42 -0.41 -2.79 -24.52
CA LYS A 42 -0.97 -4.05 -24.02
C LYS A 42 0.11 -5.13 -23.88
N LYS A 43 0.93 -5.34 -24.91
CA LYS A 43 1.98 -6.37 -24.91
C LYS A 43 3.02 -6.08 -23.82
N LEU A 44 3.44 -4.82 -23.70
CA LEU A 44 4.37 -4.40 -22.64
C LEU A 44 3.77 -4.61 -21.24
N SER A 45 2.49 -4.29 -21.03
CA SER A 45 1.80 -4.56 -19.77
C SER A 45 1.73 -6.06 -19.46
N ASP A 46 1.47 -6.90 -20.46
CA ASP A 46 1.45 -8.37 -20.30
C ASP A 46 2.85 -8.92 -19.95
N ILE A 47 3.92 -8.35 -20.53
CA ILE A 47 5.32 -8.68 -20.20
C ILE A 47 5.64 -8.28 -18.76
N VAL A 48 5.29 -7.06 -18.32
CA VAL A 48 5.49 -6.62 -16.93
C VAL A 48 4.75 -7.54 -15.95
N SER A 49 3.53 -7.96 -16.29
CA SER A 49 2.77 -8.92 -15.48
C SER A 49 3.48 -10.27 -15.35
N LEU A 50 4.08 -10.77 -16.43
CA LEU A 50 4.88 -12.02 -16.42
C LEU A 50 6.14 -11.86 -15.56
N LEU A 51 6.87 -10.76 -15.71
CA LEU A 51 8.11 -10.51 -14.96
C LEU A 51 7.87 -10.31 -13.47
N ASN A 52 6.72 -9.75 -13.07
CA ASN A 52 6.38 -9.57 -11.67
C ASN A 52 5.82 -10.84 -11.01
N ALA A 53 5.38 -11.84 -11.78
CA ALA A 53 4.69 -12.99 -11.22
C ALA A 53 5.57 -13.86 -10.31
N PRO A 54 6.82 -14.23 -10.67
CA PRO A 54 7.64 -15.12 -9.85
C PRO A 54 7.90 -14.62 -8.41
N ARG A 55 8.19 -13.33 -8.23
CA ARG A 55 8.35 -12.72 -6.90
C ARG A 55 7.08 -12.69 -6.06
N ARG A 56 5.91 -12.88 -6.68
CA ARG A 56 4.61 -12.91 -6.00
C ARG A 56 4.19 -14.31 -5.60
N THR A 57 4.84 -15.35 -6.14
CA THR A 57 4.57 -16.75 -5.74
C THR A 57 5.08 -17.01 -4.33
N ALA A 58 4.57 -18.07 -3.67
CA ALA A 58 5.05 -18.51 -2.37
C ALA A 58 6.53 -18.91 -2.36
N VAL A 59 7.04 -19.38 -3.50
CA VAL A 59 8.45 -19.79 -3.67
C VAL A 59 9.41 -18.59 -3.72
N TYR A 60 8.91 -17.38 -4.02
CA TYR A 60 9.72 -16.18 -4.19
C TYR A 60 10.92 -16.36 -5.14
N ASP A 61 10.66 -16.39 -6.46
CA ASP A 61 11.68 -16.67 -7.48
C ASP A 61 11.93 -15.47 -8.42
N PRO A 62 12.48 -14.34 -7.93
CA PRO A 62 12.76 -13.19 -8.80
C PRO A 62 13.85 -13.48 -9.86
N ILE A 63 14.69 -14.50 -9.66
CA ILE A 63 15.80 -14.85 -10.56
C ILE A 63 15.28 -15.31 -11.92
N SER A 64 14.17 -16.03 -11.98
CA SER A 64 13.54 -16.40 -13.25
C SER A 64 13.23 -15.19 -14.15
N SER A 65 12.80 -14.07 -13.55
CA SER A 65 12.54 -12.83 -14.29
C SER A 65 13.82 -12.18 -14.81
N TRP A 66 14.89 -12.18 -14.00
CA TRP A 66 16.20 -11.69 -14.41
C TRP A 66 16.74 -12.49 -15.59
N ASN A 67 16.75 -13.83 -15.48
CA ASN A 67 17.26 -14.70 -16.53
C ASN A 67 16.47 -14.57 -17.83
N ALA A 68 15.14 -14.44 -17.76
CA ALA A 68 14.31 -14.22 -18.93
C ALA A 68 14.64 -12.89 -19.64
N LEU A 69 14.94 -11.82 -18.89
CA LEU A 69 15.36 -10.53 -19.46
C LEU A 69 16.76 -10.61 -20.07
N SER A 70 17.74 -11.13 -19.33
CA SER A 70 19.15 -11.17 -19.77
C SER A 70 19.38 -12.03 -21.01
N GLN A 71 18.51 -13.01 -21.27
CA GLN A 71 18.61 -13.91 -22.41
C GLN A 71 17.74 -13.48 -23.61
N SER A 72 16.97 -12.39 -23.48
CA SER A 72 16.02 -11.97 -24.51
C SER A 72 16.49 -10.73 -25.26
N ALA A 73 16.79 -10.88 -26.56
CA ALA A 73 17.15 -9.77 -27.44
C ALA A 73 15.92 -8.95 -27.90
N ASP A 74 14.71 -9.49 -27.80
CA ASP A 74 13.44 -8.85 -28.15
C ASP A 74 12.45 -9.02 -26.99
N PRO A 75 11.86 -7.94 -26.43
CA PRO A 75 10.88 -8.06 -25.34
C PRO A 75 9.67 -8.94 -25.71
N LEU A 76 9.26 -9.00 -26.98
CA LEU A 76 8.11 -9.80 -27.39
C LEU A 76 8.33 -11.31 -27.20
N ARG A 77 9.59 -11.77 -27.17
CA ARG A 77 9.92 -13.18 -26.92
C ARG A 77 9.44 -13.67 -25.55
N ILE A 78 9.33 -12.79 -24.56
CA ILE A 78 8.82 -13.10 -23.21
C ILE A 78 7.37 -13.58 -23.25
N LEU A 79 6.60 -13.18 -24.27
CA LEU A 79 5.21 -13.61 -24.44
C LEU A 79 5.10 -15.08 -24.90
N SER A 80 6.19 -15.69 -25.37
CA SER A 80 6.19 -17.04 -25.92
C SER A 80 6.73 -18.06 -24.89
N PRO A 81 5.87 -18.86 -24.24
CA PRO A 81 6.29 -19.77 -23.17
C PRO A 81 7.30 -20.85 -23.61
N SER A 82 7.35 -21.17 -24.90
CA SER A 82 8.31 -22.13 -25.47
C SER A 82 9.70 -21.56 -25.74
N ALA A 83 9.91 -20.26 -25.52
CA ALA A 83 11.14 -19.57 -25.94
C ALA A 83 12.36 -19.85 -25.05
N SER A 84 12.15 -20.19 -23.78
CA SER A 84 13.19 -20.67 -22.84
C SER A 84 12.56 -21.23 -21.56
N THR A 85 13.33 -21.97 -20.76
CA THR A 85 12.89 -22.48 -19.46
C THR A 85 12.50 -21.35 -18.50
N SER A 86 13.28 -20.27 -18.44
CA SER A 86 12.99 -19.10 -17.59
C SER A 86 11.68 -18.42 -18.00
N ILE A 87 11.42 -18.29 -19.31
CA ILE A 87 10.16 -17.72 -19.81
C ILE A 87 8.98 -18.63 -19.48
N ARG A 88 9.11 -19.95 -19.68
CA ARG A 88 8.08 -20.91 -19.27
C ARG A 88 7.71 -20.76 -17.79
N ARG A 89 8.73 -20.62 -16.93
CA ARG A 89 8.56 -20.40 -15.49
C ARG A 89 7.79 -19.11 -15.17
N LEU A 90 7.95 -18.02 -15.95
CA LEU A 90 7.15 -16.80 -15.78
C LEU A 90 5.65 -17.04 -16.00
N HIS A 91 5.30 -17.82 -17.02
CA HIS A 91 3.89 -18.14 -17.33
C HIS A 91 3.29 -19.04 -16.25
N GLU A 92 4.03 -20.05 -15.80
CA GLU A 92 3.64 -20.91 -14.68
C GLU A 92 3.43 -20.09 -13.40
N ALA A 93 4.37 -19.18 -13.07
CA ALA A 93 4.24 -18.28 -11.92
C ALA A 93 3.01 -17.38 -12.03
N ARG A 94 2.74 -16.81 -13.22
CA ARG A 94 1.54 -15.98 -13.45
C ARG A 94 0.26 -16.77 -13.25
N GLN A 95 0.24 -18.03 -13.68
CA GLN A 95 -0.89 -18.93 -13.43
C GLN A 95 -1.07 -19.22 -11.94
N GLN A 96 0.01 -19.54 -11.21
CA GLN A 96 -0.02 -19.76 -9.76
C GLN A 96 -0.57 -18.54 -9.01
N VAL A 97 -0.04 -17.35 -9.31
CA VAL A 97 -0.51 -16.08 -8.73
C VAL A 97 -1.99 -15.85 -9.03
N ARG A 98 -2.42 -16.11 -10.28
CA ARG A 98 -3.84 -15.97 -10.67
C ARG A 98 -4.73 -16.88 -9.85
N LEU A 99 -4.40 -18.17 -9.77
CA LEU A 99 -5.19 -19.16 -9.01
C LEU A 99 -5.26 -18.79 -7.53
N GLU A 100 -4.15 -18.31 -6.96
CA GLU A 100 -4.09 -17.94 -5.55
C GLU A 100 -4.87 -16.65 -5.24
N VAL A 101 -4.82 -15.65 -6.12
CA VAL A 101 -5.67 -14.46 -6.03
C VAL A 101 -7.14 -14.84 -6.09
N GLU A 102 -7.51 -15.76 -6.99
CA GLU A 102 -8.89 -16.23 -7.16
C GLU A 102 -9.38 -16.98 -5.92
N ARG A 103 -8.56 -17.88 -5.37
CA ARG A 103 -8.84 -18.60 -4.11
C ARG A 103 -9.08 -17.61 -2.97
N CYS A 104 -8.20 -16.63 -2.80
CA CYS A 104 -8.26 -15.66 -1.70
C CYS A 104 -9.34 -14.58 -1.90
N SER A 105 -9.80 -14.33 -3.14
CA SER A 105 -10.85 -13.33 -3.41
C SER A 105 -12.27 -13.90 -3.28
N ARG A 106 -12.42 -15.23 -3.28
CA ARG A 106 -13.71 -15.94 -3.36
C ARG A 106 -13.97 -16.85 -2.16
N GLY A 107 -13.09 -16.86 -1.17
CA GLY A 107 -13.21 -17.72 -0.01
C GLY A 107 -14.36 -17.30 0.91
N PRO A 108 -14.93 -18.23 1.69
CA PRO A 108 -15.81 -17.88 2.79
C PRO A 108 -15.10 -16.92 3.75
N GLY A 109 -15.75 -15.82 4.14
CA GLY A 109 -15.19 -14.85 5.09
C GLY A 109 -14.14 -13.89 4.53
N THR A 110 -13.80 -13.95 3.22
CA THR A 110 -12.83 -13.04 2.57
C THR A 110 -13.47 -11.78 1.98
N GLY A 111 -14.76 -11.54 2.27
CA GLY A 111 -15.45 -10.32 1.87
C GLY A 111 -14.85 -9.08 2.59
N PRO A 112 -14.88 -7.89 1.97
CA PRO A 112 -14.41 -6.68 2.62
C PRO A 112 -15.25 -6.35 3.86
N LYS A 113 -14.57 -6.07 4.98
CA LYS A 113 -15.18 -5.47 6.17
C LYS A 113 -14.92 -3.97 6.15
N PHE A 114 -15.90 -3.16 6.50
CA PHE A 114 -15.76 -1.71 6.51
C PHE A 114 -15.36 -1.22 7.89
N SER A 115 -14.58 -0.13 7.96
CA SER A 115 -14.39 0.66 9.18
C SER A 115 -15.72 1.22 9.66
N GLY A 116 -15.82 1.57 10.94
CA GLY A 116 -17.03 2.17 11.51
C GLY A 116 -17.41 3.48 10.81
N ASP A 117 -16.43 4.32 10.48
CA ASP A 117 -16.62 5.55 9.70
C ASP A 117 -16.80 5.30 8.18
N GLY A 118 -16.72 4.05 7.73
CA GLY A 118 -16.89 3.63 6.34
C GLY A 118 -15.78 4.05 5.37
N LYS A 119 -14.70 4.68 5.82
CA LYS A 119 -13.59 5.17 4.97
C LYS A 119 -12.64 4.08 4.49
N VAL A 120 -12.56 2.95 5.20
CA VAL A 120 -11.65 1.84 4.93
C VAL A 120 -12.46 0.58 4.65
N ALA A 121 -12.13 -0.13 3.57
CA ALA A 121 -12.58 -1.51 3.37
C ALA A 121 -11.39 -2.46 3.52
N MET A 122 -11.42 -3.37 4.48
CA MET A 122 -10.35 -4.32 4.79
C MET A 122 -10.72 -5.73 4.33
N VAL A 123 -9.82 -6.33 3.55
CA VAL A 123 -9.90 -7.72 3.09
C VAL A 123 -8.80 -8.52 3.77
N ARG A 124 -9.17 -9.56 4.51
CA ARG A 124 -8.21 -10.46 5.16
C ARG A 124 -8.01 -11.71 4.32
N ILE A 125 -6.76 -12.11 4.14
CA ILE A 125 -6.37 -13.32 3.43
C ILE A 125 -5.28 -14.06 4.22
N HIS A 126 -5.17 -15.36 3.98
CA HIS A 126 -4.07 -16.18 4.46
C HIS A 126 -3.40 -16.87 3.26
N SER A 127 -2.20 -16.42 2.90
CA SER A 127 -1.47 -16.93 1.74
C SER A 127 0.04 -16.73 1.90
N ALA A 128 0.83 -17.77 1.61
CA ALA A 128 2.29 -17.66 1.49
C ALA A 128 2.74 -16.80 0.29
N ALA A 129 1.83 -16.39 -0.59
CA ALA A 129 2.13 -15.60 -1.77
C ALA A 129 1.99 -14.08 -1.50
N SER A 130 2.81 -13.25 -2.15
CA SER A 130 2.76 -11.77 -2.06
C SER A 130 1.63 -11.18 -2.94
N ILE A 131 0.39 -11.63 -2.71
CA ILE A 131 -0.77 -11.30 -3.55
C ILE A 131 -1.70 -10.23 -2.98
N HIS A 132 -1.56 -9.87 -1.70
CA HIS A 132 -2.37 -8.84 -1.05
C HIS A 132 -2.39 -7.48 -1.80
N PRO A 133 -1.31 -7.00 -2.47
CA PRO A 133 -1.39 -5.75 -3.23
C PRO A 133 -2.28 -5.88 -4.48
N VAL A 134 -2.34 -7.07 -5.09
CA VAL A 134 -3.19 -7.35 -6.26
C VAL A 134 -4.66 -7.37 -5.84
N ILE A 135 -4.96 -8.01 -4.71
CA ILE A 135 -6.31 -8.08 -4.15
C ILE A 135 -6.81 -6.69 -3.74
N ALA A 136 -5.98 -5.89 -3.04
CA ALA A 136 -6.32 -4.51 -2.70
C ALA A 136 -6.67 -3.69 -3.95
N THR A 137 -5.87 -3.77 -5.01
CA THR A 137 -6.14 -3.09 -6.29
C THR A 137 -7.45 -3.56 -6.93
N ARG A 138 -7.75 -4.87 -6.93
CA ARG A 138 -8.99 -5.41 -7.51
C ARG A 138 -10.22 -4.85 -6.79
N TRP A 139 -10.22 -4.89 -5.47
CA TRP A 139 -11.32 -4.38 -4.66
C TRP A 139 -11.45 -2.85 -4.74
N ALA A 140 -10.34 -2.12 -4.76
CA ALA A 140 -10.33 -0.66 -4.94
C ALA A 140 -11.01 -0.21 -6.24
N ASN A 141 -10.91 -1.01 -7.31
CA ASN A 141 -11.56 -0.73 -8.59
C ASN A 141 -13.03 -1.20 -8.66
N THR A 142 -13.46 -2.05 -7.72
CA THR A 142 -14.78 -2.70 -7.77
C THR A 142 -15.76 -2.08 -6.78
N LEU A 143 -15.30 -1.77 -5.56
CA LEU A 143 -16.15 -1.22 -4.51
C LEU A 143 -16.60 0.20 -4.83
N LYS A 144 -17.86 0.49 -4.54
CA LYS A 144 -18.47 1.81 -4.69
C LYS A 144 -19.15 2.17 -3.37
N SER A 145 -18.74 3.28 -2.78
CA SER A 145 -19.38 3.87 -1.61
C SER A 145 -19.05 5.35 -1.56
N SER A 146 -19.99 6.17 -1.09
CA SER A 146 -19.82 7.62 -0.91
C SER A 146 -18.79 7.99 0.15
N LYS A 147 -18.48 7.07 1.08
CA LYS A 147 -17.54 7.29 2.19
C LYS A 147 -16.19 6.61 1.98
N LEU A 148 -16.17 5.51 1.23
CA LEU A 148 -14.96 4.71 1.03
C LEU A 148 -13.86 5.55 0.39
N LYS A 149 -12.70 5.60 1.07
CA LYS A 149 -11.49 6.29 0.62
C LYS A 149 -10.41 5.30 0.23
N ILE A 150 -10.17 4.28 1.05
CA ILE A 150 -9.09 3.32 0.84
C ILE A 150 -9.58 1.87 0.96
N VAL A 151 -8.99 0.99 0.17
CA VAL A 151 -9.11 -0.46 0.33
C VAL A 151 -7.79 -1.00 0.83
N MET A 152 -7.85 -1.78 1.91
CA MET A 152 -6.73 -2.46 2.55
C MET A 152 -6.88 -3.96 2.32
N CYS A 153 -5.78 -4.65 2.02
CA CYS A 153 -5.72 -6.10 2.08
C CYS A 153 -4.59 -6.53 3.02
N ALA A 154 -4.91 -7.33 4.02
CA ALA A 154 -4.00 -7.84 5.03
C ALA A 154 -3.77 -9.34 4.84
N ASN A 155 -2.50 -9.75 4.79
CA ASN A 155 -2.06 -11.13 4.63
C ASN A 155 -1.16 -11.55 5.80
N ASP A 156 -1.68 -12.47 6.60
CA ASP A 156 -0.99 -13.07 7.76
C ASP A 156 -0.27 -14.38 7.40
N GLY A 157 -0.38 -14.85 6.14
CA GLY A 157 0.27 -16.07 5.67
C GLY A 157 1.62 -15.86 4.98
N TYR A 158 1.98 -14.62 4.63
CA TYR A 158 3.08 -14.34 3.71
C TYR A 158 4.47 -14.58 4.32
N LEU A 159 4.67 -14.16 5.58
CA LEU A 159 5.94 -14.27 6.30
C LEU A 159 5.84 -15.36 7.38
N THR A 160 5.34 -16.54 7.00
CA THR A 160 5.09 -17.65 7.93
C THR A 160 6.30 -18.53 8.18
N SER A 161 7.40 -18.36 7.42
CA SER A 161 8.65 -19.07 7.69
C SER A 161 9.49 -18.29 8.70
N GLU A 162 9.49 -18.82 9.93
CA GLU A 162 10.54 -18.82 10.93
C GLU A 162 11.80 -17.99 10.59
N VAL A 163 12.13 -17.02 11.45
CA VAL A 163 13.48 -16.50 11.83
C VAL A 163 13.63 -14.97 11.84
N ASP A 164 12.77 -14.17 11.20
CA ASP A 164 13.08 -12.72 11.08
C ASP A 164 12.62 -11.82 12.24
N PHE A 165 11.69 -12.26 13.10
CA PHE A 165 11.15 -11.41 14.18
C PHE A 165 10.78 -12.25 15.41
N GLU A 166 11.71 -12.48 16.33
CA GLU A 166 11.49 -12.86 17.75
C GLU A 166 10.37 -13.89 18.08
N GLY A 167 9.97 -14.76 17.13
CA GLY A 167 8.84 -15.68 17.29
C GLY A 167 7.45 -15.05 17.17
N GLU A 168 7.32 -13.80 16.70
CA GLU A 168 6.03 -13.12 16.54
C GLU A 168 5.43 -13.30 15.14
N LEU A 169 4.09 -13.44 15.10
CA LEU A 169 3.34 -13.45 13.84
C LEU A 169 3.36 -12.07 13.19
N MET A 170 3.54 -12.05 11.87
CA MET A 170 3.63 -10.81 11.07
C MET A 170 2.47 -10.71 10.09
N THR A 171 1.88 -9.52 10.00
CA THR A 171 0.88 -9.18 8.99
C THR A 171 1.49 -8.25 7.96
N ASN A 172 1.46 -8.66 6.69
CA ASN A 172 1.80 -7.80 5.56
C ASN A 172 0.51 -7.25 4.94
N PHE A 173 0.36 -5.93 4.89
CA PHE A 173 -0.83 -5.29 4.35
C PHE A 173 -0.50 -4.26 3.27
N SER A 174 -1.42 -4.10 2.33
CA SER A 174 -1.34 -3.10 1.27
C SER A 174 -2.64 -2.34 1.14
N CYS A 175 -2.54 -1.03 1.01
CA CYS A 175 -3.63 -0.11 0.80
C CYS A 175 -3.60 0.48 -0.61
N ARG A 176 -4.78 0.76 -1.17
CA ARG A 176 -4.99 1.45 -2.44
C ARG A 176 -6.13 2.44 -2.28
N ILE A 177 -6.02 3.61 -2.91
CA ILE A 177 -7.16 4.53 -2.98
C ILE A 177 -8.29 3.86 -3.77
N ALA A 178 -9.50 3.90 -3.22
CA ALA A 178 -10.68 3.41 -3.93
C ALA A 178 -10.96 4.29 -5.15
N LYS A 179 -11.32 3.68 -6.29
CA LYS A 179 -11.59 4.43 -7.52
C LYS A 179 -12.68 5.48 -7.30
N SER A 180 -13.71 5.16 -6.51
CA SER A 180 -14.80 6.08 -6.18
C SER A 180 -14.35 7.31 -5.37
N ALA A 181 -13.18 7.29 -4.73
CA ALA A 181 -12.65 8.41 -3.97
C ALA A 181 -11.77 9.33 -4.83
N LEU A 182 -11.00 8.77 -5.77
CA LEU A 182 -10.15 9.53 -6.69
C LEU A 182 -10.91 10.59 -7.48
N GLU A 183 -12.19 10.34 -7.76
CA GLU A 183 -13.06 11.25 -8.51
C GLU A 183 -13.65 12.36 -7.62
N ARG A 184 -13.54 12.26 -6.28
CA ARG A 184 -14.19 13.16 -5.33
C ARG A 184 -13.22 14.02 -4.53
N GLU A 185 -12.09 13.47 -4.12
CA GLU A 185 -11.18 14.12 -3.18
C GLU A 185 -9.74 13.63 -3.33
N GLU A 186 -8.78 14.44 -2.87
CA GLU A 186 -7.40 14.00 -2.72
C GLU A 186 -7.26 13.13 -1.46
N VAL A 187 -6.83 11.89 -1.64
CA VAL A 187 -6.62 10.93 -0.54
C VAL A 187 -5.12 10.72 -0.34
N ASN A 188 -4.66 10.82 0.91
CA ASN A 188 -3.30 10.46 1.31
C ASN A 188 -3.34 9.26 2.27
N ILE A 189 -2.98 8.09 1.75
CA ILE A 189 -3.00 6.84 2.53
C ILE A 189 -2.08 6.92 3.74
N ILE A 190 -0.88 7.50 3.60
CA ILE A 190 0.11 7.57 4.70
C ILE A 190 -0.45 8.43 5.83
N ALA A 191 -1.04 9.57 5.50
CA ALA A 191 -1.67 10.45 6.47
C ALA A 191 -2.84 9.75 7.19
N MET A 192 -3.74 9.09 6.45
CA MET A 192 -4.85 8.36 7.04
C MET A 192 -4.41 7.23 7.97
N LEU A 193 -3.44 6.41 7.55
CA LEU A 193 -2.92 5.32 8.37
C LEU A 193 -2.26 5.86 9.66
N THR A 194 -1.52 6.96 9.55
CA THR A 194 -0.87 7.62 10.69
C THR A 194 -1.91 8.23 11.64
N GLU A 195 -2.99 8.81 11.11
CA GLU A 195 -4.11 9.36 11.90
C GLU A 195 -4.83 8.27 12.69
N TYR A 196 -5.12 7.11 12.11
CA TYR A 196 -5.72 6.01 12.88
C TYR A 196 -4.73 5.46 13.93
N ALA A 197 -3.45 5.33 13.57
CA ALA A 197 -2.44 4.83 14.50
C ALA A 197 -2.24 5.76 15.70
N SER A 198 -2.35 7.08 15.53
CA SER A 198 -2.16 8.05 16.62
C SER A 198 -3.25 7.98 17.71
N ARG A 199 -4.38 7.33 17.43
CA ARG A 199 -5.45 7.10 18.41
C ARG A 199 -5.09 6.02 19.43
N VAL A 200 -4.01 5.26 19.20
CA VAL A 200 -3.45 4.30 20.16
C VAL A 200 -2.06 4.78 20.58
N PRO A 201 -1.87 5.17 21.86
CA PRO A 201 -0.56 5.60 22.34
C PRO A 201 0.54 4.57 22.06
N GLY A 202 1.64 5.02 21.47
CA GLY A 202 2.82 4.18 21.16
C GLY A 202 2.67 3.19 20.01
N LEU A 203 1.49 3.09 19.37
CA LEU A 203 1.27 2.09 18.30
C LEU A 203 2.13 2.36 17.07
N ARG A 204 2.30 3.63 16.68
CA ARG A 204 3.13 4.02 15.54
C ARG A 204 4.58 3.58 15.72
N ASP A 205 5.11 3.73 16.93
CA ASP A 205 6.48 3.39 17.29
C ASP A 205 6.66 1.87 17.34
N SER A 206 5.68 1.15 17.92
CA SER A 206 5.67 -0.33 17.96
C SER A 206 5.69 -0.96 16.57
N MET A 207 4.95 -0.38 15.62
CA MET A 207 4.93 -0.84 14.23
C MET A 207 6.18 -0.46 13.43
N GLY A 208 6.99 0.46 13.96
CA GLY A 208 8.30 0.84 13.43
C GLY A 208 8.31 1.37 11.99
N ASP A 209 9.48 1.30 11.38
CA ASP A 209 9.75 1.90 10.07
C ASP A 209 9.03 1.21 8.91
N ASN A 210 8.59 -0.03 9.10
CA ASN A 210 7.92 -0.80 8.05
C ASN A 210 6.42 -0.48 7.94
N PHE A 211 5.88 0.40 8.78
CA PHE A 211 4.50 0.86 8.69
C PHE A 211 4.31 2.09 7.80
N ALA A 212 3.20 2.07 7.05
CA ALA A 212 2.78 3.12 6.12
C ALA A 212 3.88 3.52 5.11
N ARG A 213 4.69 2.55 4.65
CA ARG A 213 5.70 2.76 3.61
C ARG A 213 5.06 2.73 2.22
N GLY A 214 5.47 3.68 1.38
CA GLY A 214 5.06 3.76 -0.01
C GLY A 214 4.78 5.19 -0.46
N HIS A 215 3.78 5.33 -1.35
CA HIS A 215 3.32 6.61 -1.88
C HIS A 215 1.94 6.95 -1.34
N LYS A 216 1.54 8.22 -1.47
CA LYS A 216 0.21 8.70 -1.06
C LYS A 216 -0.95 7.89 -1.66
N GLU A 217 -0.77 7.29 -2.85
CA GLU A 217 -1.78 6.48 -3.56
C GLU A 217 -1.71 4.98 -3.29
N ALA A 218 -0.56 4.50 -2.79
CA ALA A 218 -0.26 3.10 -2.63
C ALA A 218 0.79 2.94 -1.52
N SER A 219 0.33 2.61 -0.33
CA SER A 219 1.19 2.37 0.85
C SER A 219 0.73 1.12 1.58
N GLY A 220 1.54 0.63 2.50
CA GLY A 220 1.26 -0.57 3.27
C GLY A 220 2.25 -0.75 4.41
N GLY A 221 2.38 -1.96 4.89
CA GLY A 221 3.42 -2.27 5.85
C GLY A 221 3.53 -3.73 6.22
N ILE A 222 4.65 -4.04 6.86
CA ILE A 222 4.92 -5.32 7.50
C ILE A 222 5.05 -5.02 8.99
N VAL A 223 4.10 -5.50 9.77
CA VAL A 223 4.00 -5.21 11.21
C VAL A 223 3.65 -6.46 11.98
N LYS A 224 3.88 -6.45 13.30
CA LYS A 224 3.39 -7.49 14.21
C LYS A 224 1.88 -7.63 14.05
N THR A 225 1.38 -8.86 14.00
CA THR A 225 -0.05 -9.13 13.83
C THR A 225 -0.85 -8.50 14.98
N SER A 226 -0.33 -8.54 16.21
CA SER A 226 -0.96 -7.90 17.37
C SER A 226 -1.15 -6.39 17.20
N ASP A 227 -0.17 -5.69 16.62
CA ASP A 227 -0.26 -4.26 16.34
C ASP A 227 -1.19 -3.96 15.16
N PHE A 228 -1.20 -4.80 14.14
CA PHE A 228 -2.18 -4.71 13.06
C PHE A 228 -3.62 -4.82 13.59
N GLU A 229 -3.88 -5.75 14.52
CA GLU A 229 -5.22 -5.89 15.11
C GLU A 229 -5.61 -4.67 15.95
N LYS A 230 -4.68 -4.05 16.69
CA LYS A 230 -4.95 -2.79 17.39
C LYS A 230 -5.33 -1.68 16.41
N LEU A 231 -4.61 -1.55 15.30
CA LEU A 231 -4.90 -0.58 14.25
C LEU A 231 -6.28 -0.82 13.63
N TRP A 232 -6.58 -2.07 13.25
CA TRP A 232 -7.87 -2.41 12.66
C TRP A 232 -9.03 -2.22 13.63
N ARG A 233 -8.82 -2.49 14.92
CA ARG A 233 -9.83 -2.24 15.96
C ARG A 233 -10.20 -0.76 16.01
N VAL A 234 -9.22 0.14 16.04
CA VAL A 234 -9.49 1.59 15.99
C VAL A 234 -10.23 2.00 14.72
N MET A 235 -9.88 1.43 13.57
CA MET A 235 -10.63 1.69 12.33
C MET A 235 -12.07 1.16 12.44
N SER A 236 -12.26 -0.05 12.96
CA SER A 236 -13.57 -0.70 13.07
C SER A 236 -14.50 0.03 14.03
N ASP A 237 -13.95 0.52 15.15
CA ASP A 237 -14.68 1.20 16.21
C ASP A 237 -14.83 2.72 15.94
N SER A 238 -14.29 3.23 14.81
CA SER A 238 -14.32 4.66 14.51
C SER A 238 -15.74 5.14 14.21
N GLU A 239 -16.13 6.27 14.80
CA GLU A 239 -17.42 6.90 14.52
C GLU A 239 -17.32 7.89 13.34
N GLU A 240 -18.43 8.08 12.65
CA GLU A 240 -18.55 9.07 11.60
C GLU A 240 -18.50 10.48 12.21
N GLY A 241 -17.40 11.22 11.99
CA GLY A 241 -17.28 12.62 12.40
C GLY A 241 -16.28 12.93 13.53
N GLU A 242 -15.45 11.97 13.96
CA GLU A 242 -14.33 12.24 14.88
C GLU A 242 -13.18 13.03 14.22
N THR A 243 -13.45 14.25 13.81
CA THR A 243 -12.47 15.35 13.82
C THR A 243 -12.74 16.28 15.02
N LEU A 244 -13.91 16.15 15.65
CA LEU A 244 -14.38 17.02 16.73
C LEU A 244 -13.84 16.65 18.13
N PHE A 245 -13.38 15.42 18.35
CA PHE A 245 -12.94 14.99 19.69
C PHE A 245 -11.57 15.59 20.05
N VAL A 246 -10.63 15.66 19.11
CA VAL A 246 -9.31 16.28 19.35
C VAL A 246 -9.45 17.79 19.57
N LEU A 247 -10.35 18.47 18.85
CA LEU A 247 -10.67 19.88 19.07
C LEU A 247 -11.38 20.12 20.41
N HIS A 248 -12.31 19.26 20.83
CA HIS A 248 -12.96 19.37 22.14
C HIS A 248 -11.99 19.12 23.30
N VAL A 249 -11.11 18.13 23.18
CA VAL A 249 -10.09 17.85 24.20
C VAL A 249 -9.04 18.98 24.24
N LEU A 250 -8.60 19.52 23.09
CA LEU A 250 -7.72 20.69 23.08
C LEU A 250 -8.40 21.93 23.65
N HIS A 251 -9.67 22.20 23.29
CA HIS A 251 -10.41 23.34 23.85
C HIS A 251 -10.63 23.19 25.36
N ALA A 252 -10.97 22.00 25.84
CA ALA A 252 -11.12 21.72 27.26
C ALA A 252 -9.78 21.87 28.02
N TYR A 253 -8.69 21.39 27.42
CA TYR A 253 -7.34 21.53 27.99
C TYR A 253 -6.89 23.00 28.03
N ILE A 254 -7.06 23.76 26.95
CA ILE A 254 -6.73 25.19 26.88
C ILE A 254 -7.60 26.02 27.84
N ALA A 255 -8.89 25.69 27.98
CA ALA A 255 -9.79 26.33 28.94
C ALA A 255 -9.35 26.06 30.39
N SER A 256 -8.96 24.81 30.71
CA SER A 256 -8.48 24.45 32.06
C SER A 256 -7.14 25.11 32.41
N ALA A 257 -6.22 25.23 31.45
CA ALA A 257 -4.92 25.88 31.61
C ALA A 257 -5.03 27.42 31.72
N SER A 258 -6.09 28.00 31.16
CA SER A 258 -6.38 29.44 31.29
C SER A 258 -7.01 29.78 32.64
N SER A 259 -7.81 28.88 33.21
CA SER A 259 -8.44 29.08 34.52
C SER A 259 -7.46 28.96 35.69
N THR A 260 -6.45 28.09 35.59
CA THR A 260 -5.40 27.91 36.61
C THR A 260 -4.43 29.09 36.67
N ARG A 261 -4.24 29.82 35.57
CA ARG A 261 -3.32 30.97 35.50
C ARG A 261 -3.87 32.25 36.14
N VAL A 262 -5.19 32.35 36.33
CA VAL A 262 -5.81 33.53 36.95
C VAL A 262 -5.73 33.44 38.48
N GLU A 263 -5.84 32.25 39.07
CA GLU A 263 -5.83 32.09 40.53
C GLU A 263 -4.46 32.36 41.17
N GLU A 264 -3.35 31.96 40.54
CA GLU A 264 -1.99 32.23 41.06
C GLU A 264 -1.60 33.73 41.04
N SER A 265 -2.25 34.54 40.20
CA SER A 265 -1.93 35.97 40.09
C SER A 265 -2.56 36.86 41.17
N THR A 266 -3.51 36.33 41.94
CA THR A 266 -4.23 37.10 42.98
C THR A 266 -3.64 36.97 44.40
N GLN A 267 -2.62 36.14 44.60
CA GLN A 267 -2.12 35.79 45.94
C GLN A 267 -0.83 36.51 46.38
N THR A 268 -0.34 37.53 45.65
CA THR A 268 0.97 38.15 45.93
C THR A 268 0.95 39.65 46.26
N PHE A 269 -0.14 40.20 46.79
CA PHE A 269 -0.18 41.62 47.20
C PHE A 269 -0.95 41.87 48.52
N LYS A 270 -0.56 41.19 49.60
CA LYS A 270 -0.84 41.65 50.97
C LYS A 270 0.25 41.20 51.94
N THR A 271 1.26 42.04 52.15
CA THR A 271 1.88 42.31 53.46
C THR A 271 3.06 43.27 53.27
N LYS A 272 2.95 44.47 53.85
CA LYS A 272 3.98 45.16 54.63
C LYS A 272 3.38 46.45 55.21
N GLU A 273 3.10 46.39 56.51
CA GLU A 273 3.10 47.54 57.42
C GLU A 273 4.53 48.03 57.65
#